data_AF-A0A956MX28-F1
#
_entry.id   AF-A0A956MX28-F1
#
_cell.length_a   1.000
_cell.length_b   1.000
_cell.length_c   1.000
_cell.angle_alpha   90.00
_cell.angle_beta   90.00
_cell.angle_gamma   90.00
#
_symmetry.space_group_name_H-M   'P 1'
#
loop_
_entity.id
_entity.type
_entity.pdbx_description
1 polymer ?
#
loop_
_entity_poly.entity_id
_entity_poly.type
_entity_poly.pdbx_seq_one_letter_code
_entity_poly.pdbx_strand_id
1 'polypeptide(L)'
;KFAINIGIIKRNDGDEELYSKDETRDVLYESTGISRYILRSFDNELDNANSYKDLLNEENTKYNVYRNLLLNPVVYNKIGVEHEYDYIVRNKNEIKDVFEENLEWDIHLYKNAIIPIITNNEVKDVFPNKKGESSVVLLLSKIIRENISNLNLKEDDIIYFEKEEFNKLLLDLRKENGHGFTKTLREYSDELYIHTIKEYMKSFSMLDIKDNLVLILPLMGKIIGDYPKDYKEKINEQ
;
A
#
# COMPACT_ATOMS: atom_id res chain seq x y z
N LYS A 1 5.06 36.39 -0.64
CA LYS A 1 5.17 37.45 0.41
C LYS A 1 5.46 36.90 1.82
N PHE A 2 4.67 35.98 2.39
CA PHE A 2 4.93 35.44 3.74
C PHE A 2 6.34 34.84 3.89
N ALA A 3 6.75 33.92 3.02
CA ALA A 3 8.06 33.26 3.06
C ALA A 3 9.27 34.22 2.96
N ILE A 4 9.11 35.37 2.29
CA ILE A 4 10.12 36.44 2.24
C ILE A 4 10.15 37.20 3.58
N ASN A 5 8.98 37.52 4.13
CA ASN A 5 8.85 38.27 5.38
C ASN A 5 9.48 37.52 6.58
N ILE A 6 9.22 36.21 6.69
CA ILE A 6 9.82 35.37 7.73
C ILE A 6 11.23 34.84 7.36
N GLY A 7 11.77 35.27 6.22
CA GLY A 7 13.15 35.03 5.82
C GLY A 7 13.47 33.62 5.31
N ILE A 8 12.48 32.77 4.98
CA ILE A 8 12.73 31.45 4.37
C ILE A 8 13.43 31.59 3.03
N ILE A 9 12.99 32.56 2.24
CA ILE A 9 13.58 32.90 0.96
C ILE A 9 13.94 34.38 0.96
N LYS A 10 15.03 34.71 0.29
CA LYS A 10 15.46 36.09 0.10
C LYS A 10 15.53 36.38 -1.39
N ARG A 11 15.05 37.57 -1.77
CA ARG A 11 15.14 38.05 -3.16
C ARG A 11 16.53 38.64 -3.36
N ASN A 12 17.29 38.08 -4.28
CA ASN A 12 18.62 38.56 -4.62
C ASN A 12 18.58 39.56 -5.78
N ASP A 13 17.73 39.30 -6.79
CA ASP A 13 17.62 40.14 -7.97
C ASP A 13 16.24 40.04 -8.62
N GLY A 14 15.87 41.04 -9.42
CA GLY A 14 14.59 41.13 -10.12
C GLY A 14 13.47 41.83 -9.33
N ASP A 15 12.46 42.30 -10.05
CA ASP A 15 11.28 42.99 -9.50
C ASP A 15 10.02 42.17 -9.78
N GLU A 16 9.34 41.73 -8.71
CA GLU A 16 8.11 40.94 -8.78
C GLU A 16 6.98 41.68 -9.53
N GLU A 17 6.90 43.00 -9.41
CA GLU A 17 5.84 43.78 -10.06
C GLU A 17 6.04 43.91 -11.57
N LEU A 18 7.31 43.86 -12.00
CA LEU A 18 7.67 43.87 -13.42
C LEU A 18 7.61 42.47 -14.02
N TYR A 19 8.01 41.44 -13.27
CA TYR A 19 7.85 40.03 -13.66
C TYR A 19 6.38 39.68 -13.91
N SER A 20 5.48 40.12 -13.02
CA SER A 20 4.05 39.85 -13.19
C SER A 20 3.42 40.49 -14.44
N LYS A 21 4.14 41.40 -15.12
CA LYS A 21 3.69 42.12 -16.32
C LYS A 21 4.44 41.70 -17.59
N ASP A 22 5.53 40.94 -17.47
CA ASP A 22 6.45 40.61 -18.56
C ASP A 22 7.12 39.26 -18.28
N GLU A 23 6.63 38.21 -18.94
CA GLU A 23 7.09 36.81 -18.77
C GLU A 23 8.52 36.56 -19.27
N THR A 24 9.17 37.55 -19.88
CA THR A 24 10.57 37.45 -20.33
C THR A 24 11.59 37.86 -19.26
N ARG A 25 11.10 38.37 -18.13
CA ARG A 25 11.94 38.76 -16.99
C ARG A 25 11.97 37.61 -16.00
N ASP A 26 13.05 37.52 -15.23
CA ASP A 26 13.22 36.53 -14.17
C ASP A 26 13.39 37.23 -12.81
N VAL A 27 12.98 36.54 -11.73
CA VAL A 27 13.23 36.96 -10.35
C VAL A 27 14.04 35.87 -9.65
N LEU A 28 15.18 36.24 -9.08
CA LEU A 28 16.08 35.30 -8.42
C LEU A 28 15.84 35.28 -6.91
N TYR A 29 15.48 34.10 -6.41
CA TYR A 29 15.35 33.82 -4.98
C TYR A 29 16.45 32.87 -4.49
N GLU A 30 17.01 33.18 -3.32
CA GLU A 30 17.85 32.26 -2.57
C GLU A 30 17.08 31.65 -1.39
N SER A 31 17.28 30.35 -1.16
CA SER A 31 16.85 29.70 0.07
C SER A 31 17.83 30.00 1.18
N THR A 32 17.36 30.56 2.29
CA THR A 32 18.21 30.89 3.45
C THR A 32 18.51 29.69 4.33
N GLY A 33 17.86 28.54 4.07
CA GLY A 33 17.95 27.34 4.91
C GLY A 33 17.14 27.42 6.20
N ILE A 34 16.46 28.55 6.48
CA ILE A 34 15.60 28.74 7.66
C ILE A 34 14.39 27.80 7.65
N SER A 35 13.92 27.37 6.47
CA SER A 35 12.83 26.40 6.34
C SER A 35 13.01 25.12 7.16
N ARG A 36 14.26 24.68 7.39
CA ARG A 36 14.57 23.49 8.20
C ARG A 36 14.27 23.66 9.69
N TYR A 37 14.11 24.88 10.16
CA TYR A 37 13.88 25.23 11.56
C TYR A 37 12.45 25.71 11.81
N ILE A 38 11.60 25.71 10.78
CA ILE A 38 10.19 26.04 10.93
C ILE A 38 9.47 24.79 11.41
N LEU A 39 8.93 24.91 12.61
CA LEU A 39 8.01 23.93 13.16
C LEU A 39 6.68 24.01 12.39
N ARG A 40 6.10 22.84 12.09
CA ARG A 40 4.72 22.77 11.59
C ARG A 40 3.78 23.28 12.69
N SER A 41 2.59 23.74 12.30
CA SER A 41 1.53 24.00 13.26
C SER A 41 1.19 22.70 13.99
N PHE A 42 1.27 22.72 15.33
CA PHE A 42 0.80 21.64 16.19
C PHE A 42 -0.48 22.08 16.86
N ASP A 43 -1.42 21.15 17.04
CA ASP A 43 -2.70 21.44 17.70
C ASP A 43 -2.53 21.64 19.23
N ASN A 44 -1.42 21.15 19.80
CA ASN A 44 -1.11 21.24 21.22
C ASN A 44 -0.05 22.33 21.50
N GLU A 45 -0.27 23.12 22.54
CA GLU A 45 0.72 24.06 23.07
C GLU A 45 1.94 23.30 23.59
N LEU A 46 3.13 23.66 23.10
CA LEU A 46 4.40 23.02 23.48
C LEU A 46 4.67 23.10 24.98
N ASP A 47 4.20 24.16 25.65
CA ASP A 47 4.41 24.39 27.08
C ASP A 47 3.67 23.36 27.96
N ASN A 48 2.66 22.67 27.43
CA ASN A 48 1.87 21.68 28.17
C ASN A 48 2.41 20.23 28.02
N ALA A 49 3.43 20.02 27.19
CA ALA A 49 4.00 18.69 26.95
C ALA A 49 5.13 18.39 27.94
N ASN A 50 4.97 17.33 28.74
CA ASN A 50 5.98 16.88 29.71
C ASN A 50 6.96 15.87 29.10
N SER A 51 6.62 15.29 27.94
CA SER A 51 7.48 14.39 27.18
C SER A 51 7.22 14.51 25.68
N TYR A 52 8.16 14.01 24.86
CA TYR A 52 7.95 13.92 23.41
C TYR A 52 6.71 13.08 23.04
N LYS A 53 6.26 12.17 23.91
CA LYS A 53 5.03 11.39 23.71
C LYS A 53 3.77 12.23 23.84
N ASP A 54 3.82 13.35 24.55
CA ASP A 54 2.69 14.26 24.69
C ASP A 54 2.59 15.20 23.45
N LEU A 55 3.71 15.37 22.75
CA LEU A 55 3.80 16.04 21.45
C LEU A 55 3.44 15.11 20.29
N LEU A 56 3.61 13.81 20.48
CA LEU A 56 2.96 12.79 19.66
C LEU A 56 1.49 12.80 20.07
N ASN A 57 0.75 13.82 19.61
CA ASN A 57 -0.71 13.91 19.80
C ASN A 57 -1.35 12.53 19.61
N GLU A 58 -2.45 12.27 20.31
CA GLU A 58 -3.48 11.37 19.77
C GLU A 58 -3.73 11.84 18.34
N GLU A 59 -3.11 11.18 17.37
CA GLU A 59 -3.23 11.59 15.99
C GLU A 59 -4.72 11.62 15.68
N ASN A 60 -5.21 12.78 15.22
CA ASN A 60 -6.61 12.94 14.89
C ASN A 60 -7.03 11.75 14.03
N THR A 61 -7.96 10.94 14.55
CA THR A 61 -8.35 9.66 13.94
C THR A 61 -8.67 9.82 12.46
N LYS A 62 -9.22 10.98 12.08
CA LYS A 62 -9.44 11.36 10.67
C LYS A 62 -8.14 11.32 9.86
N TYR A 63 -7.11 12.06 10.26
CA TYR A 63 -5.83 12.11 9.53
C TYR A 63 -5.15 10.75 9.44
N ASN A 64 -5.24 9.93 10.49
CA ASN A 64 -4.70 8.58 10.47
C ASN A 64 -5.42 7.67 9.49
N VAL A 65 -6.75 7.73 9.47
CA VAL A 65 -7.56 7.01 8.49
C VAL A 65 -7.15 7.37 7.07
N TYR A 66 -7.09 8.66 6.73
CA TYR A 66 -6.69 9.08 5.38
C TYR A 66 -5.26 8.66 5.06
N ARG A 67 -4.32 8.81 6.00
CA ARG A 67 -2.93 8.37 5.81
C ARG A 67 -2.84 6.87 5.59
N ASN A 68 -3.57 6.08 6.38
CA ASN A 68 -3.54 4.62 6.27
C ASN A 68 -4.11 4.15 4.94
N LEU A 69 -5.19 4.77 4.45
CA LEU A 69 -5.76 4.50 3.13
C LEU A 69 -4.84 4.97 1.98
N LEU A 70 -4.05 6.03 2.16
CA LEU A 70 -3.10 6.51 1.16
C LEU A 70 -1.84 5.66 1.04
N LEU A 71 -1.31 5.19 2.19
CA LEU A 71 0.00 4.58 2.26
C LEU A 71 -0.01 3.05 2.32
N ASN A 72 -1.18 2.44 2.55
CA ASN A 72 -1.29 0.98 2.64
C ASN A 72 -2.23 0.45 1.54
N PRO A 73 -1.94 -0.73 0.98
CA PRO A 73 -2.80 -1.37 -0.02
C PRO A 73 -4.13 -1.84 0.56
N VAL A 74 -4.23 -1.95 1.88
CA VAL A 74 -5.43 -2.41 2.60
C VAL A 74 -5.37 -1.97 4.06
N VAL A 75 -6.53 -1.66 4.62
CA VAL A 75 -6.73 -1.46 6.07
C VAL A 75 -7.58 -2.62 6.58
N TYR A 76 -7.00 -3.48 7.41
CA TYR A 76 -7.70 -4.62 8.01
C TYR A 76 -8.44 -4.24 9.29
N ASN A 77 -9.56 -4.92 9.54
CA ASN A 77 -10.24 -4.82 10.82
C ASN A 77 -9.43 -5.55 11.89
N LYS A 78 -8.73 -4.81 12.75
CA LYS A 78 -7.95 -5.38 13.86
C LYS A 78 -8.85 -5.44 15.10
N ILE A 79 -9.15 -6.65 15.56
CA ILE A 79 -9.92 -6.88 16.78
C ILE A 79 -9.24 -6.15 17.96
N GLY A 80 -9.99 -5.27 18.64
CA GLY A 80 -9.50 -4.50 19.80
C GLY A 80 -8.88 -3.13 19.49
N VAL A 81 -8.84 -2.71 18.22
CA VAL A 81 -8.43 -1.36 17.79
C VAL A 81 -9.61 -0.71 17.07
N GLU A 82 -10.68 -0.42 17.82
CA GLU A 82 -11.99 0.02 17.28
C GLU A 82 -11.93 1.36 16.53
N HIS A 83 -10.93 2.21 16.77
CA HIS A 83 -11.04 3.61 16.39
C HIS A 83 -10.99 3.90 14.88
N GLU A 84 -10.15 3.20 14.11
CA GLU A 84 -9.92 3.57 12.70
C GLU A 84 -10.88 2.87 11.74
N TYR A 85 -11.08 1.55 11.89
CA TYR A 85 -11.94 0.78 11.00
C TYR A 85 -13.40 1.25 11.11
N ASP A 86 -13.89 1.43 12.34
CA ASP A 86 -15.26 1.90 12.57
C ASP A 86 -15.45 3.35 12.12
N TYR A 87 -14.41 4.18 12.22
CA TYR A 87 -14.43 5.52 11.65
C TYR A 87 -14.63 5.46 10.14
N ILE A 88 -13.91 4.58 9.43
CA ILE A 88 -14.08 4.46 7.97
C ILE A 88 -15.48 3.95 7.63
N VAL A 89 -15.97 2.93 8.32
CA VAL A 89 -17.31 2.37 8.07
C VAL A 89 -18.40 3.42 8.29
N ARG A 90 -18.29 4.22 9.36
CA ARG A 90 -19.24 5.30 9.70
C ARG A 90 -19.21 6.45 8.70
N ASN A 91 -18.02 6.86 8.25
CA ASN A 91 -17.81 8.00 7.37
C ASN A 91 -17.55 7.59 5.90
N LYS A 92 -17.96 6.39 5.51
CA LYS A 92 -17.59 5.77 4.22
C LYS A 92 -17.92 6.60 2.98
N ASN A 93 -19.02 7.34 3.00
CA ASN A 93 -19.43 8.17 1.86
C ASN A 93 -18.51 9.39 1.73
N GLU A 94 -18.32 10.14 2.82
CA GLU A 94 -17.38 11.28 2.83
C GLU A 94 -15.97 10.86 2.42
N ILE A 95 -15.48 9.73 2.94
CA ILE A 95 -14.15 9.23 2.60
C ILE A 95 -14.08 8.86 1.11
N LYS A 96 -15.07 8.13 0.58
CA LYS A 96 -15.14 7.81 -0.85
C LYS A 96 -15.14 9.07 -1.71
N ASP A 97 -15.98 10.04 -1.37
CA ASP A 97 -16.10 11.30 -2.12
C ASP A 97 -14.76 12.05 -2.13
N VAL A 98 -14.08 12.15 -0.98
CA VAL A 98 -12.76 12.79 -0.88
C VAL A 98 -11.71 12.06 -1.74
N PHE A 99 -11.66 10.73 -1.72
CA PHE A 99 -10.69 9.98 -2.54
C PHE A 99 -11.01 10.06 -4.03
N GLU A 100 -12.27 10.00 -4.42
CA GLU A 100 -12.69 10.11 -5.81
C GLU A 100 -12.40 11.51 -6.36
N GLU A 101 -12.81 12.58 -5.66
CA GLU A 101 -12.66 13.96 -6.12
C GLU A 101 -11.20 14.43 -6.21
N ASN A 102 -10.34 13.95 -5.30
CA ASN A 102 -8.96 14.44 -5.20
C ASN A 102 -7.95 13.53 -5.90
N LEU A 103 -8.25 12.24 -6.05
CA LEU A 103 -7.28 11.23 -6.52
C LEU A 103 -7.84 10.29 -7.59
N GLU A 104 -9.14 10.34 -7.92
CA GLU A 104 -9.78 9.37 -8.82
C GLU A 104 -9.60 7.92 -8.34
N TRP A 105 -9.66 7.69 -7.02
CA TRP A 105 -9.57 6.35 -6.42
C TRP A 105 -10.92 5.94 -5.84
N ASP A 106 -11.32 4.68 -6.07
CA ASP A 106 -12.45 4.10 -5.36
C ASP A 106 -11.99 3.41 -4.06
N ILE A 107 -12.86 3.36 -3.06
CA ILE A 107 -12.63 2.64 -1.81
C ILE A 107 -13.60 1.47 -1.73
N HIS A 108 -13.09 0.24 -1.77
CA HIS A 108 -13.90 -0.96 -1.58
C HIS A 108 -13.92 -1.38 -0.10
N LEU A 109 -15.10 -1.49 0.50
CA LEU A 109 -15.29 -1.93 1.88
C LEU A 109 -15.79 -3.38 1.93
N TYR A 110 -15.14 -4.21 2.73
CA TYR A 110 -15.53 -5.59 3.06
C TYR A 110 -15.74 -5.74 4.57
N LYS A 111 -16.07 -6.94 5.04
CA LYS A 111 -16.26 -7.22 6.47
C LYS A 111 -14.98 -6.95 7.28
N ASN A 112 -13.84 -7.45 6.80
CA ASN A 112 -12.56 -7.41 7.51
C ASN A 112 -11.44 -6.66 6.77
N ALA A 113 -11.75 -5.98 5.67
CA ALA A 113 -10.77 -5.26 4.84
C ALA A 113 -11.38 -4.04 4.15
N ILE A 114 -10.62 -2.95 4.08
CA ILE A 114 -10.93 -1.76 3.29
C ILE A 114 -9.77 -1.56 2.30
N ILE A 115 -10.08 -1.52 1.02
CA ILE A 115 -9.09 -1.59 -0.05
C ILE A 115 -9.23 -0.36 -0.96
N PRO A 116 -8.22 0.52 -1.03
CA PRO A 116 -8.13 1.55 -2.05
C PRO A 116 -7.89 0.93 -3.43
N ILE A 117 -8.66 1.36 -4.42
CA ILE A 117 -8.60 0.92 -5.81
C ILE A 117 -8.12 2.10 -6.64
N ILE A 118 -6.92 1.94 -7.16
CA ILE A 118 -6.24 2.97 -7.93
C ILE A 118 -6.49 2.71 -9.41
N THR A 119 -7.21 3.61 -10.07
CA THR A 119 -7.51 3.51 -11.52
C THR A 119 -6.62 4.40 -12.38
N ASN A 120 -5.96 5.40 -11.78
CA ASN A 120 -5.01 6.26 -12.47
C ASN A 120 -3.58 5.67 -12.45
N ASN A 121 -2.66 6.30 -13.20
CA ASN A 121 -1.27 5.82 -13.35
C ASN A 121 -0.26 6.58 -12.47
N GLU A 122 -0.72 7.36 -11.49
CA GLU A 122 0.16 8.21 -10.67
C GLU A 122 0.91 7.41 -9.61
N VAL A 123 0.27 6.38 -9.06
CA VAL A 123 0.89 5.47 -8.09
C VAL A 123 1.62 4.35 -8.83
N LYS A 124 2.92 4.23 -8.55
CA LYS A 124 3.79 3.26 -9.22
C LYS A 124 3.89 1.91 -8.50
N ASP A 125 3.71 1.90 -7.19
CA ASP A 125 3.81 0.69 -6.37
C ASP A 125 2.43 0.14 -6.04
N VAL A 126 1.79 -0.43 -7.07
CA VAL A 126 0.44 -1.00 -6.99
C VAL A 126 0.49 -2.52 -7.14
N PHE A 127 -0.57 -3.21 -6.71
CA PHE A 127 -0.80 -4.60 -7.04
C PHE A 127 -2.12 -4.76 -7.80
N PRO A 128 -2.17 -5.57 -8.86
CA PRO A 128 -1.05 -6.27 -9.50
C PRO A 128 -0.09 -5.33 -10.23
N ASN A 129 1.14 -5.78 -10.49
CA ASN A 129 2.13 -5.03 -11.27
C ASN A 129 2.94 -5.92 -12.21
N LYS A 130 3.89 -5.32 -12.93
CA LYS A 130 4.70 -5.98 -13.96
C LYS A 130 5.79 -6.92 -13.40
N LYS A 131 5.96 -7.01 -12.08
CA LYS A 131 6.94 -7.91 -11.46
C LYS A 131 6.47 -9.36 -11.60
N GLY A 132 7.41 -10.29 -11.75
CA GLY A 132 7.09 -11.72 -11.91
C GLY A 132 6.39 -12.29 -10.67
N GLU A 133 6.78 -11.82 -9.49
CA GLU A 133 6.21 -12.15 -8.19
C GLU A 133 4.72 -11.82 -8.13
N SER A 134 4.31 -10.72 -8.79
CA SER A 134 2.90 -10.34 -8.89
C SER A 134 2.06 -11.43 -9.57
N SER A 135 2.59 -12.02 -10.64
CA SER A 135 1.91 -13.10 -11.38
C SER A 135 1.83 -14.38 -10.54
N VAL A 136 2.88 -14.70 -9.79
CA VAL A 136 2.89 -15.84 -8.86
C VAL A 136 1.82 -15.67 -7.79
N VAL A 137 1.74 -14.48 -7.18
CA VAL A 137 0.75 -14.19 -6.13
C VAL A 137 -0.68 -14.21 -6.69
N LEU A 138 -0.91 -13.72 -7.91
CA LEU A 138 -2.23 -13.80 -8.55
C LEU A 138 -2.71 -15.25 -8.75
N LEU A 139 -1.81 -16.14 -9.17
CA LEU A 139 -2.09 -17.57 -9.29
C LEU A 139 -2.32 -18.21 -7.92
N LEU A 140 -1.53 -17.81 -6.92
CA LEU A 140 -1.72 -18.27 -5.55
C LEU A 140 -3.08 -17.85 -4.99
N SER A 141 -3.51 -16.60 -5.21
CA SER A 141 -4.85 -16.12 -4.84
C SER A 141 -5.95 -16.96 -5.47
N LYS A 142 -5.79 -17.35 -6.74
CA LYS A 142 -6.72 -18.24 -7.43
C LYS A 142 -6.81 -19.59 -6.71
N ILE A 143 -5.68 -20.26 -6.46
CA ILE A 143 -5.64 -21.56 -5.79
C ILE A 143 -6.29 -21.47 -4.40
N ILE A 144 -5.96 -20.44 -3.63
CA ILE A 144 -6.52 -20.23 -2.28
C ILE A 144 -8.05 -20.06 -2.37
N ARG A 145 -8.53 -19.25 -3.32
CA ARG A 145 -9.96 -18.97 -3.48
C ARG A 145 -10.74 -20.20 -3.92
N GLU A 146 -10.18 -21.03 -4.81
CA GLU A 146 -10.81 -22.27 -5.27
C GLU A 146 -10.87 -23.33 -4.16
N ASN A 147 -9.93 -23.30 -3.21
CA ASN A 147 -9.84 -24.27 -2.12
C ASN A 147 -10.37 -23.74 -0.78
N ILE A 148 -10.98 -22.55 -0.75
CA ILE A 148 -11.30 -21.82 0.49
C ILE A 148 -12.11 -22.66 1.50
N SER A 149 -13.02 -23.50 1.02
CA SER A 149 -13.86 -24.37 1.86
C SER A 149 -13.07 -25.45 2.61
N ASN A 150 -11.88 -25.80 2.15
CA ASN A 150 -11.02 -26.81 2.74
C ASN A 150 -9.90 -26.21 3.60
N LEU A 151 -9.79 -24.89 3.65
CA LEU A 151 -8.73 -24.18 4.37
C LEU A 151 -9.19 -23.78 5.78
N ASN A 152 -8.23 -23.60 6.68
CA ASN A 152 -8.47 -23.16 8.07
C ASN A 152 -8.75 -21.65 8.12
N LEU A 153 -9.91 -21.25 7.59
CA LEU A 153 -10.42 -19.87 7.60
C LEU A 153 -11.04 -19.54 8.97
N LYS A 154 -10.65 -18.41 9.56
CA LYS A 154 -11.20 -17.89 10.82
C LYS A 154 -12.20 -16.76 10.60
N GLU A 155 -12.85 -16.28 11.67
CA GLU A 155 -13.93 -15.27 11.61
C GLU A 155 -13.47 -13.90 11.08
N ASP A 156 -12.17 -13.62 11.21
CA ASP A 156 -11.46 -12.44 10.70
C ASP A 156 -11.04 -12.56 9.23
N ASP A 157 -11.51 -13.61 8.54
CA ASP A 157 -11.16 -13.98 7.17
C ASP A 157 -9.66 -14.30 6.96
N ILE A 158 -8.91 -14.58 8.04
CA ILE A 158 -7.52 -15.01 7.96
C ILE A 158 -7.45 -16.53 7.79
N ILE A 159 -6.57 -16.97 6.88
CA ILE A 159 -6.27 -18.38 6.65
C ILE A 159 -4.92 -18.71 7.29
N TYR A 160 -4.89 -19.78 8.07
CA TYR A 160 -3.71 -20.21 8.80
C TYR A 160 -3.10 -21.44 8.12
N PHE A 161 -1.81 -21.34 7.81
CA PHE A 161 -0.99 -22.44 7.33
C PHE A 161 0.17 -22.71 8.28
N GLU A 162 0.52 -23.98 8.45
CA GLU A 162 1.85 -24.31 8.96
C GLU A 162 2.91 -23.88 7.93
N LYS A 163 4.07 -23.44 8.40
CA LYS A 163 5.12 -22.90 7.52
C LYS A 163 5.56 -23.88 6.43
N GLU A 164 5.68 -25.17 6.76
CA GLU A 164 6.05 -26.23 5.81
C GLU A 164 4.96 -26.47 4.76
N GLU A 165 3.69 -26.46 5.18
CA GLU A 165 2.55 -26.62 4.28
C GLU A 165 2.51 -25.49 3.25
N PHE A 166 2.64 -24.24 3.70
CA PHE A 166 2.64 -23.09 2.80
C PHE A 166 3.87 -23.07 1.88
N ASN A 167 5.04 -23.47 2.39
CA ASN A 167 6.24 -23.62 1.55
C ASN A 167 6.02 -24.63 0.45
N LYS A 168 5.43 -25.78 0.77
CA LYS A 168 5.09 -26.81 -0.20
C LYS A 168 4.09 -26.28 -1.24
N LEU A 169 3.05 -25.57 -0.82
CA LEU A 169 2.08 -24.94 -1.71
C LEU A 169 2.76 -24.01 -2.75
N LEU A 170 3.74 -23.20 -2.33
CA LEU A 170 4.49 -22.34 -3.24
C LEU A 170 5.33 -23.15 -4.25
N LEU A 171 5.97 -24.23 -3.80
CA LEU A 171 6.79 -25.08 -4.66
C LEU A 171 5.94 -25.87 -5.66
N ASP A 172 4.80 -26.41 -5.23
CA ASP A 172 3.83 -27.10 -6.08
C ASP A 172 3.25 -26.13 -7.13
N LEU A 173 2.87 -24.91 -6.72
CA LEU A 173 2.44 -23.86 -7.64
C LEU A 173 3.51 -23.54 -8.69
N ARG A 174 4.80 -23.47 -8.29
CA ARG A 174 5.91 -23.25 -9.22
C ARG A 174 6.11 -24.43 -10.16
N LYS A 175 5.97 -25.65 -9.68
CA LYS A 175 6.10 -26.87 -10.51
C LYS A 175 5.01 -26.93 -11.58
N GLU A 176 3.78 -26.59 -11.21
CA GLU A 176 2.62 -26.66 -12.11
C GLU A 176 2.56 -25.48 -13.09
N ASN A 177 2.91 -24.27 -12.64
CA ASN A 177 2.67 -23.03 -13.40
C ASN A 177 3.94 -22.29 -13.80
N GLY A 178 5.12 -22.78 -13.42
CA GLY A 178 6.40 -22.07 -13.55
C GLY A 178 6.86 -21.82 -14.98
N HIS A 179 6.32 -22.57 -15.95
CA HIS A 179 6.58 -22.35 -17.37
C HIS A 179 6.20 -20.93 -17.83
N GLY A 180 5.22 -20.28 -17.18
CA GLY A 180 4.86 -18.89 -17.44
C GLY A 180 5.54 -17.84 -16.56
N PHE A 181 6.42 -18.25 -15.64
CA PHE A 181 7.14 -17.30 -14.77
C PHE A 181 8.26 -16.60 -15.52
N THR A 182 8.87 -15.61 -14.89
CA THR A 182 10.14 -15.07 -15.40
C THR A 182 11.23 -16.14 -15.30
N LYS A 183 12.24 -16.05 -16.17
CA LYS A 183 13.40 -16.96 -16.14
C LYS A 183 14.04 -16.99 -14.75
N THR A 184 14.19 -15.81 -14.15
CA THR A 184 14.74 -15.62 -12.80
C THR A 184 13.99 -16.44 -11.75
N LEU A 185 12.65 -16.34 -11.69
CA LEU A 185 11.85 -17.07 -10.71
C LEU A 185 11.86 -18.60 -10.91
N ARG A 186 12.01 -19.06 -12.16
CA ARG A 186 12.18 -20.49 -12.46
C ARG A 186 13.50 -21.05 -11.96
N GLU A 187 14.57 -20.27 -12.09
CA GLU A 187 15.95 -20.71 -11.82
C GLU A 187 16.37 -20.50 -10.37
N TYR A 188 15.58 -19.76 -9.57
CA TYR A 188 15.81 -19.64 -8.14
C TYR A 188 15.83 -21.00 -7.44
N SER A 189 16.73 -21.13 -6.45
CA SER A 189 16.63 -22.21 -5.47
C SER A 189 15.29 -22.15 -4.75
N ASP A 190 14.83 -23.29 -4.24
CA ASP A 190 13.55 -23.41 -3.54
C ASP A 190 13.45 -22.41 -2.39
N GLU A 191 14.51 -22.30 -1.58
CA GLU A 191 14.60 -21.38 -0.46
C GLU A 191 14.49 -19.91 -0.89
N LEU A 192 15.22 -19.51 -1.94
CA LEU A 192 15.21 -18.15 -2.44
C LEU A 192 13.85 -17.78 -3.05
N TYR A 193 13.24 -18.71 -3.80
CA TYR A 193 11.92 -18.52 -4.36
C TYR A 193 10.87 -18.33 -3.26
N ILE A 194 10.83 -19.23 -2.27
CA ILE A 194 9.90 -19.13 -1.13
C ILE A 194 10.08 -17.80 -0.40
N HIS A 195 11.32 -17.42 -0.09
CA HIS A 195 11.62 -16.17 0.61
C HIS A 195 11.16 -14.96 -0.21
N THR A 196 11.50 -14.91 -1.50
CA THR A 196 11.15 -13.79 -2.39
C THR A 196 9.65 -13.58 -2.47
N ILE A 197 8.88 -14.66 -2.67
CA ILE A 197 7.42 -14.57 -2.78
C ILE A 197 6.81 -14.13 -1.45
N LYS A 198 7.28 -14.66 -0.31
CA LYS A 198 6.79 -14.26 1.02
C LYS A 198 7.05 -12.79 1.31
N GLU A 199 8.25 -12.30 1.02
CA GLU A 199 8.58 -10.88 1.23
C GLU A 199 7.79 -9.96 0.30
N TYR A 200 7.57 -10.37 -0.94
CA TYR A 200 6.68 -9.64 -1.85
C TYR A 200 5.24 -9.58 -1.30
N MET A 201 4.67 -10.70 -0.85
CA MET A 201 3.34 -10.73 -0.24
C MET A 201 3.24 -9.87 1.03
N LYS A 202 4.27 -9.91 1.90
CA LYS A 202 4.33 -9.04 3.09
C LYS A 202 4.34 -7.55 2.71
N SER A 203 5.09 -7.18 1.68
CA SER A 203 5.18 -5.78 1.24
C SER A 203 3.82 -5.21 0.81
N PHE A 204 2.91 -6.07 0.33
CA PHE A 204 1.54 -5.71 0.00
C PHE A 204 0.51 -6.07 1.09
N SER A 205 0.96 -6.36 2.33
CA SER A 205 0.06 -6.73 3.44
C SER A 205 -0.88 -7.88 3.10
N MET A 206 -0.41 -8.88 2.33
CA MET A 206 -1.16 -10.09 1.97
C MET A 206 -0.85 -11.27 2.87
N LEU A 207 0.27 -11.21 3.57
CA LEU A 207 0.80 -12.28 4.39
C LEU A 207 1.43 -11.70 5.65
N ASP A 208 1.26 -12.40 6.77
CA ASP A 208 2.01 -12.19 7.99
C ASP A 208 2.60 -13.52 8.48
N ILE A 209 3.63 -13.47 9.32
CA ILE A 209 4.27 -14.66 9.90
C ILE A 209 4.31 -14.50 11.41
N LYS A 210 3.69 -15.44 12.13
CA LYS A 210 3.71 -15.49 13.60
C LYS A 210 4.22 -16.87 14.02
N ASP A 211 5.36 -16.90 14.69
CA ASP A 211 6.04 -18.13 15.10
C ASP A 211 6.23 -19.10 13.92
N ASN A 212 5.54 -20.24 13.93
CA ASN A 212 5.58 -21.26 12.87
C ASN A 212 4.40 -21.17 11.88
N LEU A 213 3.53 -20.16 12.02
CA LEU A 213 2.34 -20.00 11.22
C LEU A 213 2.53 -18.91 10.16
N VAL A 214 2.03 -19.20 8.96
CA VAL A 214 1.85 -18.23 7.89
C VAL A 214 0.37 -17.86 7.85
N LEU A 215 0.09 -16.57 8.04
CA LEU A 215 -1.25 -16.01 8.06
C LEU A 215 -1.49 -15.36 6.69
N ILE A 216 -2.43 -15.89 5.92
CA ILE A 216 -2.86 -15.27 4.67
C ILE A 216 -4.02 -14.33 4.97
N LEU A 217 -3.83 -13.07 4.60
CA LEU A 217 -4.71 -11.97 4.97
C LEU A 217 -5.81 -11.76 3.90
N PRO A 218 -6.96 -11.16 4.27
CA PRO A 218 -8.15 -11.10 3.42
C PRO A 218 -7.96 -10.49 2.02
N LEU A 219 -6.96 -9.63 1.79
CA LEU A 219 -6.67 -9.06 0.47
C LEU A 219 -6.47 -10.14 -0.60
N MET A 220 -5.92 -11.31 -0.22
CA MET A 220 -5.71 -12.44 -1.13
C MET A 220 -7.00 -13.04 -1.69
N GLY A 221 -8.15 -12.81 -1.05
CA GLY A 221 -9.45 -13.23 -1.58
C GLY A 221 -10.02 -12.32 -2.67
N LYS A 222 -9.55 -11.07 -2.76
CA LYS A 222 -10.15 -10.03 -3.61
C LYS A 222 -9.79 -10.19 -5.08
N ILE A 223 -8.49 -10.35 -5.37
CA ILE A 223 -7.96 -10.35 -6.74
C ILE A 223 -7.35 -11.72 -7.02
N ILE A 224 -7.76 -12.32 -8.15
CA ILE A 224 -7.20 -13.55 -8.69
C ILE A 224 -6.66 -13.30 -10.09
N GLY A 225 -5.74 -14.13 -10.54
CA GLY A 225 -5.30 -14.15 -11.92
C GLY A 225 -5.05 -15.57 -12.40
N ASP A 226 -5.07 -15.72 -13.72
CA ASP A 226 -4.80 -16.97 -14.41
C ASP A 226 -4.16 -16.68 -15.75
N TYR A 227 -3.55 -17.71 -16.35
CA TYR A 227 -3.11 -17.61 -17.72
C TYR A 227 -4.30 -17.52 -18.69
N PRO A 228 -4.12 -16.85 -19.84
CA PRO A 228 -5.11 -16.90 -20.93
C PRO A 228 -5.47 -18.33 -21.31
N LYS A 229 -6.70 -18.57 -21.76
CA LYS A 229 -7.19 -19.93 -22.07
C LYS A 229 -6.36 -20.64 -23.15
N ASP A 230 -5.87 -19.90 -24.14
CA ASP A 230 -5.05 -20.37 -25.25
C ASP A 230 -3.57 -20.60 -24.87
N TYR A 231 -3.18 -20.28 -23.64
CA TYR A 231 -1.80 -20.43 -23.17
C TYR A 231 -1.39 -21.90 -23.06
N LYS A 232 -2.26 -22.75 -22.52
CA LYS A 232 -1.99 -24.19 -22.35
C LYS A 232 -1.92 -24.94 -23.68
N GLU A 233 -2.66 -24.49 -24.68
CA GLU A 233 -2.64 -25.07 -26.03
C GLU A 233 -1.26 -24.89 -26.67
N LYS A 234 -0.67 -23.70 -26.54
CA LYS A 234 0.65 -23.37 -27.12
C LYS A 234 1.83 -24.08 -26.44
N ILE A 235 1.67 -24.52 -25.18
CA ILE A 235 2.72 -25.27 -24.46
C ILE A 235 2.75 -26.72 -24.91
N ASN A 236 1.60 -27.31 -25.22
CA ASN A 236 1.52 -28.70 -25.68
C ASN A 236 1.99 -28.88 -27.14
N GLU A 237 2.13 -27.78 -27.88
CA GLU A 237 2.65 -27.75 -29.26
C GLU A 237 4.18 -27.55 -29.35
N GLN A 238 4.87 -27.31 -28.22
CA GLN A 238 6.33 -27.13 -28.11
C GLN A 238 7.03 -28.34 -27.48
#